data_AF-A0A158KLC2-F1
#
_entry.id   AF-A0A158KLC2-F1
#
_cell.length_a   1.000
_cell.length_b   1.000
_cell.length_c   1.000
_cell.angle_alpha   90.00
_cell.angle_beta   90.00
_cell.angle_gamma   90.00
#
_symmetry.space_group_name_H-M   'P 1'
#
loop_
_entity.id
_entity.type
_entity.pdbx_description
1 polymer ?
#
loop_
_entity_poly.entity_id
_entity_poly.type
_entity_poly.pdbx_seq_one_letter_code
_entity_poly.pdbx_strand_id
1 'polypeptide(L)'
;MRAGFDGVQVHAANGYLIDEFLRDGTNFRDDAYGGSIENRVRLLKEITQAVIEIAGAGRTGVRLTPNGTDQGVRYSDPGPVFVAVARTLSALGVAHLELREPPMNGTFGASDRPPFAPAIRKAFVGVTILNSDYGPDRAAAAISRDEADAIAFGRPFIANPDLPQRFSAGAPLAADKGVLWFTQGPEGYLDYPALA
;
A
#
# COMPACT_ATOMS: atom_id res chain seq x y z
N MET A 1 8.68 -14.49 11.71
CA MET A 1 9.11 -15.76 11.06
C MET A 1 8.66 -17.01 11.80
N ARG A 2 8.82 -17.14 13.13
CA ARG A 2 8.45 -18.38 13.87
C ARG A 2 7.01 -18.89 13.65
N ALA A 3 6.06 -18.01 13.35
CA ALA A 3 4.66 -18.38 13.06
C ALA A 3 4.45 -18.95 11.64
N GLY A 4 5.49 -19.07 10.81
CA GLY A 4 5.40 -19.67 9.47
C GLY A 4 5.11 -18.69 8.32
N PHE A 5 5.02 -17.39 8.57
CA PHE A 5 4.86 -16.38 7.50
C PHE A 5 6.05 -16.36 6.54
N ASP A 6 5.77 -16.25 5.24
CA ASP A 6 6.77 -16.14 4.17
C ASP A 6 7.52 -14.80 4.17
N GLY A 7 6.88 -13.74 4.67
CA GLY A 7 7.45 -12.41 4.74
C GLY A 7 6.65 -11.47 5.64
N VAL A 8 7.06 -10.21 5.68
CA VAL A 8 6.44 -9.14 6.47
C VAL A 8 6.29 -7.90 5.60
N GLN A 9 5.18 -7.18 5.74
CA GLN A 9 5.01 -5.86 5.14
C GLN A 9 4.98 -4.79 6.25
N VAL A 10 5.91 -3.84 6.19
CA VAL A 10 5.92 -2.68 7.09
C VAL A 10 4.80 -1.72 6.68
N HIS A 11 3.88 -1.45 7.60
CA HIS A 11 2.78 -0.52 7.34
C HIS A 11 3.22 0.93 7.58
N ALA A 12 3.48 1.67 6.51
CA ALA A 12 3.88 3.08 6.53
C ALA A 12 2.91 3.96 5.73
N ALA A 13 1.62 3.75 5.97
CA ALA A 13 0.52 4.21 5.14
C ALA A 13 -0.69 4.59 5.99
N ASN A 14 -1.69 5.19 5.33
CA ASN A 14 -3.05 5.40 5.84
C ASN A 14 -3.13 6.23 7.12
N GLY A 15 -2.14 7.10 7.35
CA GLY A 15 -2.11 7.96 8.53
C GLY A 15 -1.73 7.27 9.83
N TYR A 16 -1.21 6.04 9.80
CA TYR A 16 -0.65 5.39 10.99
C TYR A 16 0.77 5.89 11.30
N LEU A 17 1.30 5.50 12.46
CA LEU A 17 2.54 6.03 13.06
C LEU A 17 3.70 6.35 12.10
N ILE A 18 4.10 5.43 11.23
CA ILE A 18 5.24 5.70 10.33
C ILE A 18 4.85 6.76 9.29
N ASP A 19 3.62 6.73 8.79
CA ASP A 19 3.10 7.77 7.90
C ASP A 19 3.06 9.12 8.63
N GLU A 20 2.62 9.16 9.89
CA GLU A 20 2.63 10.39 10.72
C GLU A 20 4.03 11.01 10.81
N PHE A 21 5.10 10.20 10.89
CA PHE A 21 6.48 10.69 10.87
C PHE A 21 6.90 11.18 9.49
N LEU A 22 6.48 10.51 8.43
CA LEU A 22 6.79 10.92 7.06
C LEU A 22 6.16 12.27 6.73
N ARG A 23 5.00 12.63 7.30
CA ARG A 23 4.23 13.82 6.90
C ARG A 23 4.50 15.05 7.74
N ASP A 24 4.63 16.21 7.08
CA ASP A 24 4.88 17.50 7.75
C ASP A 24 3.64 18.11 8.40
N GLY A 25 2.45 17.60 8.08
CA GLY A 25 1.21 17.98 8.75
C GLY A 25 1.00 17.29 10.11
N THR A 26 1.89 16.38 10.51
CA THR A 26 1.80 15.64 11.78
C THR A 26 3.13 15.55 12.51
N ASN A 27 4.25 15.54 11.79
CA ASN A 27 5.58 15.53 12.38
C ASN A 27 6.11 16.96 12.57
N PHE A 28 5.85 17.51 13.76
CA PHE A 28 6.32 18.83 14.18
C PHE A 28 7.60 18.78 15.03
N ARG A 29 8.33 17.65 14.99
CA ARG A 29 9.54 17.49 15.80
C ARG A 29 10.67 18.37 15.25
N ASP A 30 11.53 18.82 16.16
CA ASP A 30 12.73 19.61 15.91
C ASP A 30 14.03 18.82 16.16
N ASP A 31 13.90 17.51 16.43
CA ASP A 31 15.02 16.60 16.65
C ASP A 31 15.42 15.82 15.37
N ALA A 32 16.24 14.78 15.55
CA ALA A 32 16.75 13.96 14.45
C ALA A 32 15.66 13.20 13.65
N TYR A 33 14.39 13.22 14.08
CA TYR A 33 13.28 12.54 13.42
C TYR A 33 12.23 13.50 12.83
N GLY A 34 12.45 14.82 12.87
CA GLY A 34 11.56 15.82 12.26
C GLY A 34 12.26 16.92 11.47
N GLY A 35 11.45 17.82 10.91
CA GLY A 35 11.90 18.91 10.04
C GLY A 35 12.27 18.42 8.64
N SER A 36 13.55 18.09 8.42
CA SER A 36 14.05 17.73 7.09
C SER A 36 13.41 16.45 6.55
N ILE A 37 13.36 16.29 5.22
CA ILE A 37 12.90 15.04 4.60
C ILE A 37 13.73 13.85 5.08
N GLU A 38 15.05 14.01 5.20
CA GLU A 38 15.93 12.95 5.70
C GLU A 38 15.52 12.49 7.10
N ASN A 39 15.27 13.43 8.01
CA ASN A 39 14.87 13.12 9.39
C ASN A 39 13.51 12.44 9.44
N ARG A 40 12.54 12.90 8.64
CA ARG A 40 11.21 12.29 8.59
C ARG A 40 11.23 10.86 8.03
N VAL A 41 12.11 10.58 7.06
CA VAL A 41 12.30 9.24 6.49
C VAL A 41 13.05 8.31 7.46
N ARG A 42 13.80 8.86 8.43
CA ARG A 42 14.67 8.10 9.34
C ARG A 42 13.95 6.97 10.07
N LEU A 43 12.77 7.23 10.64
CA LEU A 43 12.01 6.21 11.37
C LEU A 43 11.66 5.01 10.48
N LEU A 44 11.12 5.26 9.27
CA LEU A 44 10.81 4.20 8.32
C LEU A 44 12.05 3.39 7.97
N LYS A 45 13.17 4.08 7.70
CA LYS A 45 14.43 3.44 7.35
C LYS A 45 14.91 2.50 8.45
N GLU A 46 14.97 2.97 9.69
CA GLU A 46 15.46 2.20 10.84
C GLU A 46 14.57 0.99 11.14
N ILE A 47 13.24 1.17 11.13
CA ILE A 47 12.28 0.07 11.29
C ILE A 47 12.46 -0.96 10.19
N THR A 48 12.58 -0.51 8.94
CA THR A 48 12.75 -1.43 7.80
C THR A 48 14.06 -2.20 7.92
N GLN A 49 15.16 -1.55 8.30
CA GLN A 49 16.45 -2.20 8.54
C GLN A 49 16.34 -3.28 9.63
N ALA A 50 15.72 -2.96 10.77
CA ALA A 50 15.51 -3.93 11.85
C ALA A 50 14.65 -5.13 11.43
N VAL A 51 13.62 -4.90 10.59
CA VAL A 51 12.81 -6.00 10.03
C VAL A 51 13.62 -6.84 9.04
N ILE A 52 14.45 -6.21 8.20
CA ILE A 52 15.34 -6.89 7.25
C ILE A 52 16.34 -7.79 7.97
N GLU A 53 16.89 -7.38 9.11
CA GLU A 53 17.80 -8.21 9.92
C GLU A 53 17.16 -9.53 10.37
N ILE A 54 15.83 -9.56 10.53
CA ILE A 54 15.08 -10.72 11.02
C ILE A 54 14.49 -11.55 9.86
N ALA A 55 13.89 -10.89 8.87
CA ALA A 55 13.15 -11.54 7.79
C ALA A 55 13.98 -11.74 6.52
N GLY A 56 14.99 -10.90 6.31
CA GLY A 56 15.70 -10.73 5.04
C GLY A 56 15.01 -9.71 4.12
N ALA A 57 15.81 -8.99 3.32
CA ALA A 57 15.32 -7.94 2.44
C ALA A 57 14.33 -8.46 1.37
N GLY A 58 14.64 -9.60 0.75
CA GLY A 58 13.75 -10.29 -0.21
C GLY A 58 12.46 -10.87 0.38
N ARG A 59 12.22 -10.70 1.69
CA ARG A 59 10.98 -11.08 2.39
C ARG A 59 10.33 -9.91 3.14
N THR A 60 10.83 -8.70 2.93
CA THR A 60 10.32 -7.49 3.57
C THR A 60 9.72 -6.59 2.50
N GLY A 61 8.43 -6.29 2.61
CA GLY A 61 7.76 -5.28 1.80
C GLY A 61 7.45 -4.02 2.61
N VAL A 62 7.06 -2.95 1.94
CA VAL A 62 6.58 -1.72 2.59
C VAL A 62 5.32 -1.22 1.89
N ARG A 63 4.37 -0.67 2.65
CA ARG A 63 3.13 -0.07 2.11
C ARG A 63 3.07 1.44 2.38
N LEU A 64 2.74 2.23 1.36
CA LEU A 64 2.61 3.70 1.39
C LEU A 64 1.25 4.16 0.82
N THR A 65 0.84 5.38 1.16
CA THR A 65 -0.39 6.01 0.62
C THR A 65 -0.10 7.44 0.15
N PRO A 66 0.59 7.63 -0.99
CA PRO A 66 1.24 8.90 -1.30
C PRO A 66 0.29 10.05 -1.71
N ASN A 67 -0.91 9.74 -2.21
CA ASN A 67 -1.87 10.74 -2.69
C ASN A 67 -3.08 10.94 -1.74
N GLY A 68 -3.26 10.12 -0.72
CA GLY A 68 -4.39 10.22 0.21
C GLY A 68 -4.13 11.14 1.40
N THR A 69 -5.21 11.76 1.91
CA THR A 69 -5.27 12.25 3.30
C THR A 69 -6.15 11.28 4.08
N ASP A 70 -5.59 10.59 5.07
CA ASP A 70 -6.34 9.67 5.93
C ASP A 70 -6.14 10.08 7.39
N GLN A 71 -7.17 9.87 8.21
CA GLN A 71 -7.08 10.03 9.68
C GLN A 71 -6.57 11.41 10.15
N GLY A 72 -6.73 12.45 9.33
CA GLY A 72 -6.25 13.81 9.63
C GLY A 72 -4.78 14.06 9.30
N VAL A 73 -4.05 13.05 8.80
CA VAL A 73 -2.63 13.17 8.45
C VAL A 73 -2.49 13.86 7.09
N ARG A 74 -2.20 15.16 7.15
CA ARG A 74 -2.09 16.04 5.97
C ARG A 74 -0.64 16.20 5.53
N TYR A 75 -0.47 16.67 4.29
CA TYR A 75 0.83 16.94 3.73
C TYR A 75 0.81 18.23 2.89
N SER A 76 1.84 19.08 2.99
CA SER A 76 1.97 20.26 2.12
C SER A 76 2.31 19.86 0.66
N ASP A 77 3.48 19.27 0.41
CA ASP A 77 3.96 18.71 -0.87
C ASP A 77 4.54 17.27 -0.79
N PRO A 78 3.74 16.20 -1.01
CA PRO A 78 4.12 14.81 -0.74
C PRO A 78 5.13 14.25 -1.74
N GLY A 79 5.27 14.85 -2.93
CA GLY A 79 6.15 14.34 -3.99
C GLY A 79 7.59 14.11 -3.53
N PRO A 80 8.28 15.15 -3.01
CA PRO A 80 9.66 15.04 -2.55
C PRO A 80 9.91 13.97 -1.48
N VAL A 81 9.02 13.83 -0.47
CA VAL A 81 9.24 12.84 0.60
C VAL A 81 9.05 11.42 0.09
N PHE A 82 8.02 11.15 -0.72
CA PHE A 82 7.75 9.79 -1.17
C PHE A 82 8.76 9.34 -2.24
N VAL A 83 9.34 10.26 -3.02
CA VAL A 83 10.52 9.97 -3.85
C VAL A 83 11.75 9.65 -2.99
N ALA A 84 11.98 10.37 -1.89
CA ALA A 84 13.07 10.07 -0.97
C ALA A 84 12.89 8.70 -0.26
N VAL A 85 11.65 8.38 0.14
CA VAL A 85 11.28 7.07 0.67
C VAL A 85 11.56 5.98 -0.37
N ALA A 86 11.09 6.15 -1.61
CA ALA A 86 11.30 5.20 -2.70
C ALA A 86 12.78 4.88 -2.92
N ARG A 87 13.64 5.92 -2.98
CA ARG A 87 15.10 5.73 -3.10
C ARG A 87 15.69 5.00 -1.89
N THR A 88 15.24 5.36 -0.69
CA THR A 88 15.72 4.74 0.56
C THR A 88 15.38 3.25 0.57
N LEU A 89 14.14 2.88 0.26
CA LEU A 89 13.69 1.49 0.23
C LEU A 89 14.36 0.70 -0.90
N SER A 90 14.59 1.32 -2.05
CA SER A 90 15.35 0.72 -3.15
C SER A 90 16.79 0.38 -2.73
N ALA A 91 17.46 1.30 -2.03
CA ALA A 91 18.81 1.06 -1.51
C ALA A 91 18.85 -0.05 -0.44
N LEU A 92 17.76 -0.27 0.30
CA LEU A 92 17.63 -1.38 1.24
C LEU A 92 17.31 -2.72 0.56
N GLY A 93 16.91 -2.71 -0.72
CA GLY A 93 16.61 -3.93 -1.48
C GLY A 93 15.37 -4.68 -0.98
N VAL A 94 14.35 -3.95 -0.49
CA VAL A 94 13.08 -4.56 -0.06
C VAL A 94 12.42 -5.34 -1.21
N ALA A 95 11.69 -6.41 -0.86
CA ALA A 95 11.05 -7.31 -1.81
C ALA A 95 10.05 -6.60 -2.72
N HIS A 96 9.24 -5.70 -2.14
CA HIS A 96 8.25 -4.93 -2.87
C HIS A 96 7.89 -3.62 -2.17
N LEU A 97 7.40 -2.68 -2.97
CA LEU A 97 6.75 -1.45 -2.51
C LEU A 97 5.29 -1.45 -2.97
N GLU A 98 4.36 -1.44 -2.02
CA GLU A 98 2.93 -1.31 -2.29
C GLU A 98 2.47 0.14 -2.11
N LEU A 99 1.73 0.66 -3.10
CA LEU A 99 1.13 1.99 -3.07
C LEU A 99 -0.39 1.88 -3.09
N ARG A 100 -1.05 2.39 -2.04
CA ARG A 100 -2.49 2.64 -2.06
C ARG A 100 -2.74 4.01 -2.64
N GLU A 101 -3.36 4.06 -3.82
CA GLU A 101 -3.62 5.32 -4.52
C GLU A 101 -5.09 5.44 -4.94
N PRO A 102 -5.96 5.96 -4.06
CA PRO A 102 -7.34 6.22 -4.42
C PRO A 102 -7.44 7.23 -5.57
N PRO A 103 -8.33 7.02 -6.54
CA PRO A 103 -8.61 8.02 -7.55
C PRO A 103 -9.41 9.19 -6.95
N MET A 104 -9.56 10.28 -7.71
CA MET A 104 -10.34 11.46 -7.30
C MET A 104 -11.81 11.14 -7.02
N ASN A 105 -12.35 10.14 -7.69
CA ASN A 105 -13.70 9.60 -7.50
C ASN A 105 -13.68 8.24 -6.79
N GLY A 106 -12.69 8.02 -5.92
CA GLY A 106 -12.49 6.74 -5.24
C GLY A 106 -13.67 6.36 -4.35
N THR A 107 -13.92 5.06 -4.26
CA THR A 107 -15.09 4.51 -3.54
C THR A 107 -14.77 4.09 -2.11
N PHE A 108 -13.49 4.11 -1.73
CA PHE A 108 -13.03 3.87 -0.36
C PHE A 108 -11.85 4.78 -0.02
N GLY A 109 -12.20 6.04 0.24
CA GLY A 109 -11.29 7.16 0.18
C GLY A 109 -11.25 7.76 -1.22
N ALA A 110 -11.11 9.07 -1.29
CA ALA A 110 -10.88 9.81 -2.51
C ALA A 110 -9.64 10.68 -2.30
N SER A 111 -8.81 10.77 -3.32
CA SER A 111 -7.65 11.66 -3.31
C SER A 111 -8.05 13.02 -3.88
N ASP A 112 -7.48 14.11 -3.38
CA ASP A 112 -7.52 15.43 -4.03
C ASP A 112 -6.32 15.67 -4.95
N ARG A 113 -5.42 14.68 -5.03
CA ARG A 113 -4.17 14.71 -5.79
C ARG A 113 -4.08 13.57 -6.80
N PRO A 114 -3.35 13.78 -7.91
CA PRO A 114 -3.06 12.70 -8.85
C PRO A 114 -2.19 11.61 -8.18
N PRO A 115 -2.20 10.39 -8.73
CA PRO A 115 -1.26 9.34 -8.34
C PRO A 115 0.22 9.77 -8.45
N PHE A 116 1.04 9.33 -7.49
CA PHE A 116 2.50 9.49 -7.46
C PHE A 116 3.24 8.25 -7.95
N ALA A 117 2.56 7.13 -8.21
CA ALA A 117 3.18 5.92 -8.74
C ALA A 117 4.18 6.16 -9.90
N PRO A 118 3.91 7.00 -10.92
CA PRO A 118 4.89 7.23 -11.99
C PRO A 118 6.21 7.87 -11.51
N ALA A 119 6.17 8.74 -10.50
CA ALA A 119 7.36 9.35 -9.91
C ALA A 119 8.09 8.36 -8.99
N ILE A 120 7.36 7.58 -8.21
CA ILE A 120 7.90 6.55 -7.32
C ILE A 120 8.53 5.40 -8.12
N ARG A 121 7.89 4.94 -9.20
CA ARG A 121 8.38 3.90 -10.11
C ARG A 121 9.75 4.24 -10.70
N LYS A 122 10.00 5.50 -11.02
CA LYS A 122 11.32 5.97 -11.49
C LYS A 122 12.40 5.98 -10.42
N ALA A 123 12.00 6.07 -9.15
CA ALA A 123 12.89 6.22 -8.00
C ALA A 123 13.13 4.90 -7.25
N PHE A 124 12.27 3.90 -7.45
CA PHE A 124 12.31 2.60 -6.80
C PHE A 124 12.70 1.51 -7.81
N VAL A 125 13.81 0.81 -7.54
CA VAL A 125 14.21 -0.39 -8.28
C VAL A 125 13.74 -1.62 -7.50
N GLY A 126 12.72 -2.32 -8.03
CA GLY A 126 12.14 -3.51 -7.40
C GLY A 126 10.68 -3.70 -7.80
N VAL A 127 10.00 -4.65 -7.14
CA VAL A 127 8.59 -4.96 -7.42
C VAL A 127 7.67 -3.86 -6.88
N THR A 128 6.91 -3.21 -7.76
CA THR A 128 5.91 -2.18 -7.42
C THR A 128 4.52 -2.77 -7.51
N ILE A 129 3.75 -2.66 -6.42
CA ILE A 129 2.37 -3.15 -6.34
C ILE A 129 1.44 -1.95 -6.20
N LEU A 130 0.45 -1.79 -7.07
CA LEU A 130 -0.56 -0.73 -6.94
C LEU A 130 -1.86 -1.27 -6.34
N ASN A 131 -2.56 -0.39 -5.62
CA ASN A 131 -3.81 -0.71 -4.93
C ASN A 131 -4.78 0.47 -4.99
N SER A 132 -6.07 0.16 -4.79
CA SER A 132 -7.25 1.04 -4.74
C SER A 132 -8.04 1.16 -6.04
N ASP A 133 -9.32 0.77 -5.98
CA ASP A 133 -10.32 0.88 -7.05
C ASP A 133 -9.85 0.34 -8.43
N TYR A 134 -9.11 -0.77 -8.41
CA TYR A 134 -8.80 -1.53 -9.61
C TYR A 134 -9.90 -2.56 -9.92
N GLY A 135 -10.25 -2.65 -11.19
CA GLY A 135 -10.89 -3.81 -11.81
C GLY A 135 -9.92 -4.51 -12.77
N PRO A 136 -10.32 -5.63 -13.39
CA PRO A 136 -9.42 -6.45 -14.21
C PRO A 136 -8.81 -5.67 -15.38
N ASP A 137 -9.61 -4.89 -16.11
CA ASP A 137 -9.14 -4.13 -17.29
C ASP A 137 -8.13 -3.05 -16.91
N ARG A 138 -8.43 -2.28 -15.84
CA ARG A 138 -7.52 -1.23 -15.34
C ARG A 138 -6.22 -1.84 -14.79
N ALA A 139 -6.32 -3.01 -14.15
CA ALA A 139 -5.16 -3.72 -13.63
C ALA A 139 -4.25 -4.20 -14.77
N ALA A 140 -4.82 -4.84 -15.79
CA ALA A 140 -4.10 -5.28 -16.97
C ALA A 140 -3.45 -4.10 -17.73
N ALA A 141 -4.15 -2.96 -17.81
CA ALA A 141 -3.62 -1.74 -18.44
C ALA A 141 -2.45 -1.13 -17.65
N ALA A 142 -2.49 -1.12 -16.31
CA ALA A 142 -1.39 -0.60 -15.51
C ALA A 142 -0.11 -1.45 -15.66
N ILE A 143 -0.27 -2.78 -15.68
CA ILE A 143 0.85 -3.71 -15.90
C ILE A 143 1.42 -3.57 -17.32
N SER A 144 0.56 -3.52 -18.35
CA SER A 144 1.04 -3.40 -19.74
C SER A 144 1.75 -2.09 -20.05
N ARG A 145 1.53 -1.05 -19.23
CA ARG A 145 2.19 0.26 -19.31
C ARG A 145 3.42 0.38 -18.42
N ASP A 146 3.85 -0.71 -17.77
CA ASP A 146 4.98 -0.71 -16.81
C ASP A 146 4.78 0.25 -15.63
N GLU A 147 3.52 0.54 -15.28
CA GLU A 147 3.18 1.36 -14.11
C GLU A 147 3.27 0.53 -12.81
N ALA A 148 3.11 -0.79 -12.91
CA ALA A 148 3.14 -1.74 -11.80
C ALA A 148 3.60 -3.13 -12.27
N ASP A 149 4.17 -3.91 -11.37
CA ASP A 149 4.46 -5.33 -11.61
C ASP A 149 3.30 -6.23 -11.15
N ALA A 150 2.49 -5.76 -10.19
CA ALA A 150 1.30 -6.45 -9.72
C ALA A 150 0.26 -5.46 -9.17
N ILE A 151 -0.98 -5.94 -8.99
CA ILE A 151 -2.09 -5.17 -8.44
C ILE A 151 -2.67 -5.92 -7.24
N ALA A 152 -2.82 -5.23 -6.11
CA ALA A 152 -3.47 -5.76 -4.92
C ALA A 152 -4.95 -5.39 -4.90
N PHE A 153 -5.81 -6.34 -4.54
CA PHE A 153 -7.27 -6.17 -4.43
C PHE A 153 -7.71 -6.40 -2.98
N GLY A 154 -8.44 -5.44 -2.40
CA GLY A 154 -8.97 -5.53 -1.04
C GLY A 154 -10.42 -6.02 -1.01
N ARG A 155 -11.39 -5.09 -1.08
CA ARG A 155 -12.83 -5.38 -1.05
C ARG A 155 -13.29 -6.50 -1.99
N PRO A 156 -12.82 -6.60 -3.25
CA PRO A 156 -13.17 -7.74 -4.10
C PRO A 156 -12.79 -9.09 -3.49
N PHE A 157 -11.64 -9.20 -2.83
CA PHE A 157 -11.21 -10.44 -2.17
C PHE A 157 -12.01 -10.76 -0.91
N ILE A 158 -12.61 -9.77 -0.23
CA ILE A 158 -13.51 -10.04 0.91
C ILE A 158 -14.67 -10.92 0.46
N ALA A 159 -15.29 -10.59 -0.66
CA ALA A 159 -16.50 -11.27 -1.14
C ALA A 159 -16.26 -12.39 -2.15
N ASN A 160 -15.03 -12.54 -2.65
CA ASN A 160 -14.69 -13.45 -3.74
C ASN A 160 -13.39 -14.19 -3.37
N PRO A 161 -13.46 -15.32 -2.65
CA PRO A 161 -12.27 -16.06 -2.20
C PRO A 161 -11.42 -16.60 -3.37
N ASP A 162 -12.04 -16.73 -4.54
CA ASP A 162 -11.51 -17.22 -5.81
C ASP A 162 -11.45 -16.11 -6.87
N LEU A 163 -11.20 -14.87 -6.43
CA LEU A 163 -11.12 -13.68 -7.29
C LEU A 163 -10.25 -13.87 -8.55
N PRO A 164 -9.05 -14.49 -8.49
CA PRO A 164 -8.24 -14.70 -9.69
C PRO A 164 -8.94 -15.57 -10.74
N GLN A 165 -9.61 -16.65 -10.31
CA GLN A 165 -10.37 -17.54 -11.20
C GLN A 165 -11.53 -16.78 -11.84
N ARG A 166 -12.24 -15.95 -11.06
CA ARG A 166 -13.33 -15.12 -11.58
C ARG A 166 -12.85 -14.14 -12.63
N PHE A 167 -11.72 -13.46 -12.41
CA PHE A 167 -11.12 -12.59 -13.41
C PHE A 167 -10.72 -13.36 -14.67
N SER A 168 -10.08 -14.52 -14.52
CA SER A 168 -9.68 -15.35 -15.66
C SER A 168 -10.87 -15.83 -16.49
N ALA A 169 -12.01 -16.10 -15.85
CA ALA A 169 -13.22 -16.60 -16.52
C ALA A 169 -14.19 -15.48 -16.97
N GLY A 170 -13.89 -14.21 -16.66
CA GLY A 170 -14.85 -13.11 -16.85
C GLY A 170 -16.13 -13.29 -16.03
N ALA A 171 -16.07 -14.01 -14.91
CA ALA A 171 -17.21 -14.29 -14.07
C ALA A 171 -17.65 -13.07 -13.26
N PRO A 172 -18.95 -12.93 -12.93
CA PRO A 172 -19.42 -11.85 -12.09
C PRO A 172 -18.82 -11.93 -10.68
N LEU A 173 -18.55 -10.77 -10.11
CA LEU A 173 -18.09 -10.64 -8.72
C LEU A 173 -19.28 -10.54 -7.77
N ALA A 174 -19.22 -11.25 -6.65
CA ALA A 174 -20.10 -11.03 -5.53
C ALA A 174 -19.82 -9.65 -4.90
N ALA A 175 -20.88 -8.96 -4.48
CA ALA A 175 -20.79 -7.73 -3.71
C ALA A 175 -20.41 -8.05 -2.25
N ASP A 176 -19.54 -7.23 -1.68
CA ASP A 176 -19.20 -7.33 -0.27
C ASP A 176 -20.32 -6.76 0.62
N LYS A 177 -20.33 -7.19 1.89
CA LYS A 177 -21.28 -6.76 2.91
C LYS A 177 -20.57 -5.78 3.84
N GLY A 178 -20.43 -4.52 3.42
CA GLY A 178 -19.67 -3.49 4.15
C GLY A 178 -19.98 -3.35 5.64
N VAL A 179 -21.22 -3.58 6.05
CA VAL A 179 -21.66 -3.55 7.46
C VAL A 179 -21.03 -4.64 8.33
N LEU A 180 -20.50 -5.70 7.74
CA LEU A 180 -19.92 -6.85 8.44
C LEU A 180 -18.39 -6.85 8.52
N TRP A 181 -17.69 -5.97 7.81
CA TRP A 181 -16.22 -6.02 7.67
C TRP A 181 -15.44 -6.07 8.99
N PHE A 182 -15.97 -5.48 10.06
CA PHE A 182 -15.31 -5.39 11.36
C PHE A 182 -16.10 -6.07 12.48
N THR A 183 -17.00 -6.99 12.13
CA THR A 183 -17.79 -7.79 13.09
C THR A 183 -17.08 -9.10 13.42
N GLN A 184 -17.53 -9.78 14.47
CA GLN A 184 -17.02 -11.10 14.85
C GLN A 184 -17.94 -12.21 14.33
N GLY A 185 -17.36 -13.34 13.97
CA GLY A 185 -18.11 -14.53 13.52
C GLY A 185 -17.86 -14.87 12.05
N PRO A 186 -18.48 -15.95 11.55
CA PRO A 186 -18.24 -16.44 10.19
C PRO A 186 -19.04 -15.69 9.11
N GLU A 187 -20.11 -14.97 9.48
CA GLU A 187 -20.99 -14.28 8.54
C GLU A 187 -20.29 -13.08 7.89
N GLY A 188 -20.31 -13.00 6.56
CA GLY A 188 -19.57 -11.98 5.81
C GLY A 188 -18.04 -12.15 5.90
N TYR A 189 -17.56 -13.34 6.29
CA TYR A 189 -16.13 -13.66 6.39
C TYR A 189 -15.79 -15.00 5.74
N LEU A 190 -16.45 -16.09 6.15
CA LEU A 190 -16.19 -17.46 5.65
C LEU A 190 -17.32 -18.02 4.79
N ASP A 191 -18.43 -17.27 4.63
CA ASP A 191 -19.67 -17.72 4.00
C ASP A 191 -19.89 -17.16 2.58
N TYR A 192 -18.92 -16.44 2.02
CA TYR A 192 -18.97 -16.02 0.62
C TYR A 192 -18.81 -17.22 -0.32
N PRO A 193 -19.70 -17.39 -1.32
CA PRO A 193 -19.65 -18.55 -2.20
C PRO A 193 -18.45 -18.46 -3.16
N ALA A 194 -17.75 -19.58 -3.35
CA ALA A 194 -16.83 -19.75 -4.47
C ALA A 194 -17.61 -19.88 -5.80
N LEU A 195 -16.93 -19.70 -6.93
CA LEU A 195 -17.45 -20.05 -8.24
C LEU A 195 -17.81 -21.55 -8.23
N ALA A 196 -19.04 -21.85 -8.64
CA ALA A 196 -19.53 -23.22 -8.78
C ALA A 196 -18.92 -23.93 -9.99
#